data_AF-A0A2N2TBF7-F1
#
_entry.id   AF-A0A2N2TBF7-F1
#
_cell.length_a   1.000
_cell.length_b   1.000
_cell.length_c   1.000
_cell.angle_alpha   90.00
_cell.angle_beta   90.00
_cell.angle_gamma   90.00
#
_symmetry.space_group_name_H-M   'P 1'
#
loop_
_entity.id
_entity.type
_entity.pdbx_description
1 polymer ?
#
loop_
_entity_poly.entity_id
_entity_poly.type
_entity_poly.pdbx_seq_one_letter_code
_entity_poly.pdbx_strand_id
1 'polypeptide(L)'
;MKKMLFIAAAAVLLLAFVGGALFYGTQKSEQAGQLAYENKTSLVREHSRVLGHADARVEIVEFIDPACGTCRHFYPLVKEMLAAHPERIRLVLRYAPFHPNS
;
A
#
# COMPACT_ATOMS: atom_id res chain seq x y z
N MET A 1 42.75 -26.96 -1.60
CA MET A 1 41.86 -27.16 -0.43
C MET A 1 41.37 -25.85 0.20
N LYS A 2 42.22 -24.89 0.61
CA LYS A 2 41.78 -23.62 1.23
C LYS A 2 40.80 -22.79 0.36
N LYS A 3 41.03 -22.71 -0.95
CA LYS A 3 40.14 -21.97 -1.88
C LYS A 3 38.72 -22.56 -1.95
N MET A 4 38.59 -23.88 -1.93
CA MET A 4 37.27 -24.56 -1.95
C MET A 4 36.50 -24.33 -0.65
N LEU A 5 37.20 -24.33 0.49
CA LEU A 5 36.63 -24.01 1.80
C LEU A 5 36.08 -22.57 1.85
N PHE A 6 36.84 -21.60 1.32
CA PHE A 6 36.39 -20.22 1.23
C PHE A 6 35.14 -20.05 0.34
N ILE A 7 35.11 -20.71 -0.82
CA ILE A 7 33.96 -20.66 -1.74
C ILE A 7 32.72 -21.28 -1.08
N ALA A 8 32.87 -22.43 -0.43
CA ALA A 8 31.76 -23.08 0.27
C ALA A 8 31.22 -22.21 1.41
N ALA A 9 32.09 -21.59 2.22
CA ALA A 9 31.67 -20.69 3.29
C ALA A 9 30.95 -19.44 2.75
N ALA A 10 31.46 -18.85 1.67
CA ALA A 10 30.82 -17.70 1.03
C ALA A 10 29.44 -18.06 0.44
N ALA A 11 29.31 -19.24 -0.17
CA ALA A 11 28.03 -19.73 -0.69
C ALA A 11 27.00 -19.95 0.42
N VAL A 12 27.40 -20.53 1.55
CA VAL A 12 26.53 -20.72 2.72
C VAL A 12 26.09 -19.38 3.32
N LEU A 13 27.02 -18.42 3.47
CA LEU A 13 26.67 -17.08 3.94
C LEU A 13 25.70 -16.36 3.01
N LEU A 14 25.92 -16.47 1.69
CA LEU A 14 25.04 -15.87 0.70
C LEU A 14 23.64 -16.50 0.73
N LEU A 15 23.56 -17.83 0.85
CA LEU A 15 22.27 -18.52 0.99
C LEU A 15 21.55 -18.13 2.28
N ALA A 16 22.26 -18.05 3.40
CA ALA A 16 21.69 -17.61 4.68
C ALA A 16 21.18 -16.16 4.60
N PHE A 17 21.95 -15.27 3.96
CA PHE A 17 21.55 -13.88 3.77
C PHE A 17 20.30 -13.76 2.88
N VAL A 18 20.27 -14.46 1.74
CA VAL A 18 19.10 -14.46 0.84
C VAL A 18 17.88 -15.05 1.54
N GLY A 19 18.02 -16.18 2.22
CA GLY A 19 16.93 -16.79 3.00
C GLY A 19 16.39 -15.86 4.08
N GLY A 20 17.29 -15.22 4.85
CA GLY A 20 16.93 -14.23 5.86
C GLY A 20 16.25 -13.00 5.28
N ALA A 21 16.75 -12.46 4.16
CA ALA A 21 16.17 -11.29 3.50
C ALA A 21 14.75 -11.57 2.98
N LEU A 22 14.53 -12.73 2.36
CA LEU A 22 13.21 -13.14 1.88
C LEU A 22 12.23 -13.31 3.04
N PHE A 23 12.64 -14.02 4.10
CA PHE A 23 11.81 -14.23 5.30
C PHE A 23 11.44 -12.91 6.00
N TYR A 24 12.40 -12.00 6.13
CA TYR A 24 12.15 -10.69 6.72
C TYR A 24 11.18 -9.86 5.86
N GLY A 25 11.32 -9.94 4.53
CA GLY A 25 10.42 -9.27 3.58
C GLY A 25 8.98 -9.76 3.70
N THR A 26 8.77 -11.08 3.78
CA THR A 26 7.42 -11.66 3.93
C THR A 26 6.80 -11.30 5.27
N GLN A 27 7.56 -11.42 6.37
CA GLN A 27 7.07 -11.08 7.71
C GLN A 27 6.64 -9.61 7.81
N LYS A 28 7.40 -8.69 7.20
CA LYS A 28 7.05 -7.27 7.16
C LYS A 28 5.78 -7.00 6.37
N SER A 29 5.58 -7.70 5.25
CA SER A 29 4.37 -7.59 4.43
C SER A 29 3.13 -8.10 5.18
N GLU A 30 3.24 -9.23 5.87
CA GLU A 30 2.15 -9.79 6.67
C GLU A 30 1.77 -8.87 7.82
N GLN A 31 2.76 -8.33 8.55
CA GLN A 31 2.52 -7.39 9.64
C GLN A 31 1.82 -6.11 9.15
N ALA A 32 2.21 -5.58 7.99
CA ALA A 32 1.54 -4.42 7.39
C ALA A 32 0.09 -4.74 7.00
N GLY A 33 -0.17 -5.94 6.45
CA GLY A 33 -1.51 -6.41 6.14
C GLY A 33 -2.41 -6.57 7.37
N GLN A 34 -1.85 -7.09 8.46
CA GLN A 34 -2.56 -7.22 9.75
C GLN A 34 -2.93 -5.85 10.33
N LEU A 35 -1.99 -4.91 10.37
CA LEU A 35 -2.27 -3.55 10.84
C LEU A 35 -3.36 -2.86 10.02
N ALA A 36 -3.34 -3.02 8.69
CA ALA A 36 -4.38 -2.48 7.82
C ALA A 36 -5.75 -3.13 8.10
N TYR A 37 -5.79 -4.44 8.35
CA TYR A 37 -7.01 -5.16 8.69
C TYR A 37 -7.58 -4.73 10.06
N GLU A 38 -6.74 -4.64 11.08
CA GLU A 38 -7.13 -4.19 12.43
C GLU A 38 -7.69 -2.77 12.41
N ASN A 39 -7.13 -1.90 11.57
CA ASN A 39 -7.58 -0.50 11.45
C ASN A 39 -8.61 -0.28 10.33
N LYS A 40 -9.11 -1.35 9.70
CA LYS A 40 -9.96 -1.27 8.49
C LYS A 40 -11.18 -0.39 8.70
N THR A 41 -11.85 -0.48 9.84
CA THR A 41 -13.05 0.32 10.16
C THR A 41 -12.75 1.81 10.33
N SER A 42 -11.52 2.15 10.75
CA SER A 42 -11.06 3.54 10.83
C SER A 42 -10.83 4.12 9.43
N LEU A 43 -10.27 3.32 8.53
CA LEU A 43 -9.93 3.70 7.15
C LEU A 43 -11.15 3.67 6.21
N VAL A 44 -12.01 2.66 6.32
CA VAL A 44 -13.20 2.44 5.49
C VAL A 44 -14.43 2.39 6.39
N ARG A 45 -15.28 3.43 6.32
CA ARG A 45 -16.59 3.47 6.98
C ARG A 45 -17.67 2.95 6.03
N GLU A 46 -18.74 2.38 6.57
CA GLU A 46 -19.91 1.89 5.82
C GLU A 46 -20.49 2.92 4.82
N HIS A 47 -20.54 4.19 5.21
CA HIS A 47 -21.08 5.28 4.38
C HIS A 47 -20.02 5.98 3.50
N SER A 48 -18.81 5.42 3.38
CA SER A 48 -17.77 6.01 2.54
C SER A 48 -18.14 5.86 1.07
N ARG A 49 -17.82 6.86 0.25
CA ARG A 49 -18.01 6.76 -1.20
C ARG A 49 -16.89 5.92 -1.80
N VAL A 50 -17.25 4.83 -2.47
CA VAL A 50 -16.30 3.91 -3.12
C VAL A 50 -16.42 4.03 -4.64
N LEU A 51 -15.28 3.98 -5.33
CA LEU A 51 -15.16 3.95 -6.79
C LEU A 51 -14.30 2.77 -7.20
N GLY A 52 -14.69 2.05 -8.27
CA GLY A 52 -13.99 0.86 -8.75
C GLY A 52 -14.60 -0.45 -8.22
N HIS A 53 -13.97 -1.57 -8.57
CA HIS A 53 -14.50 -2.91 -8.31
C HIS A 53 -14.32 -3.33 -6.84
N ALA A 54 -15.30 -4.08 -6.32
CA ALA A 54 -15.25 -4.53 -4.93
C ALA A 54 -14.02 -5.38 -4.62
N ASP A 55 -13.63 -6.23 -5.59
CA ASP A 55 -12.52 -7.20 -5.50
C ASP A 55 -11.18 -6.68 -6.04
N ALA A 56 -11.07 -5.37 -6.26
CA ALA A 56 -9.84 -4.75 -6.72
C ALA A 56 -8.67 -5.06 -5.77
N ARG A 57 -7.53 -5.48 -6.35
CA ARG A 57 -6.35 -5.90 -5.58
C ARG A 57 -5.74 -4.77 -4.73
N VAL A 58 -5.93 -3.51 -5.13
CA VAL A 58 -5.43 -2.33 -4.42
C VAL A 58 -6.60 -1.46 -4.01
N GLU A 59 -6.69 -1.16 -2.70
CA GLU A 59 -7.64 -0.20 -2.14
C GLU A 59 -6.89 1.05 -1.66
N ILE A 60 -7.24 2.20 -2.23
CA ILE A 60 -6.70 3.50 -1.85
C ILE A 60 -7.76 4.20 -1.00
N VAL A 61 -7.38 4.64 0.20
CA VAL A 61 -8.23 5.49 1.05
C VAL A 61 -7.72 6.91 0.96
N GLU A 62 -8.46 7.77 0.26
CA GLU A 62 -8.11 9.17 0.08
C GLU A 62 -8.86 10.04 1.09
N PHE A 63 -8.10 10.67 1.98
CA PHE A 63 -8.61 11.70 2.88
C PHE A 63 -8.56 13.04 2.14
N ILE A 64 -9.74 13.58 1.82
CA ILE A 64 -9.87 14.77 0.98
C ILE A 64 -10.63 15.87 1.70
N ASP A 65 -10.14 17.09 1.49
CA ASP A 65 -10.78 18.33 1.85
C ASP A 65 -11.14 19.09 0.55
N PRO A 66 -12.42 19.35 0.25
CA PRO A 66 -12.83 20.08 -0.95
C PRO A 66 -12.28 21.50 -1.06
N ALA A 67 -11.97 22.15 0.07
CA ALA A 67 -11.41 23.49 0.11
C ALA A 67 -9.87 23.50 0.00
N CYS A 68 -9.22 22.32 -0.02
CA CYS A 68 -7.77 22.22 -0.15
C CYS A 68 -7.32 22.36 -1.61
N GLY A 69 -6.57 23.43 -1.91
CA GLY A 69 -6.01 23.68 -3.24
C GLY A 69 -5.08 22.56 -3.74
N THR A 70 -4.29 21.95 -2.86
CA THR A 70 -3.43 20.81 -3.23
C THR A 70 -4.25 19.57 -3.57
N CYS A 71 -5.32 19.28 -2.82
CA CYS A 71 -6.23 18.19 -3.15
C CYS A 71 -6.85 18.37 -4.55
N ARG A 72 -7.20 19.61 -4.92
CA ARG A 72 -7.67 19.92 -6.29
C ARG A 72 -6.63 19.59 -7.37
N HIS A 73 -5.34 19.84 -7.11
CA HIS A 73 -4.27 19.50 -8.05
C HIS A 73 -4.02 17.99 -8.17
N PHE A 74 -4.18 17.24 -7.07
CA PHE A 74 -4.00 15.78 -7.06
C PHE A 74 -5.21 15.01 -7.61
N TYR A 75 -6.41 15.57 -7.50
CA TYR A 75 -7.64 14.95 -7.98
C TYR A 75 -7.53 14.36 -9.40
N PRO A 76 -7.08 15.10 -10.44
CA PRO A 76 -6.95 14.53 -11.79
C PRO A 76 -5.96 13.36 -11.84
N LEU A 77 -4.83 13.45 -11.13
CA LEU A 77 -3.81 12.40 -11.11
C LEU A 77 -4.34 11.10 -10.49
N VAL A 78 -5.10 11.21 -9.40
CA VAL A 78 -5.76 10.04 -8.78
C VAL A 78 -6.76 9.42 -9.76
N LYS A 79 -7.55 10.24 -10.46
CA LYS A 79 -8.52 9.75 -11.46
C LYS A 79 -7.85 9.07 -12.65
N GLU A 80 -6.77 9.62 -13.15
CA GLU A 80 -5.97 9.01 -14.22
C GLU A 80 -5.43 7.64 -13.79
N MET A 81 -4.98 7.51 -12.54
CA MET A 81 -4.50 6.24 -12.01
C MET A 81 -5.62 5.18 -11.90
N LEU A 82 -6.82 5.58 -11.48
CA LEU A 82 -7.99 4.68 -11.50
C LEU A 82 -8.33 4.26 -12.95
N ALA A 83 -8.35 5.21 -13.87
CA ALA A 83 -8.69 4.95 -15.28
C ALA A 83 -7.67 4.03 -15.97
N ALA A 84 -6.38 4.15 -15.62
CA ALA A 84 -5.34 3.26 -16.14
C ALA A 84 -5.49 1.82 -15.61
N HIS A 85 -6.14 1.62 -14.46
CA HIS A 85 -6.19 0.35 -13.73
C HIS A 85 -7.59 0.02 -13.17
N PRO A 86 -8.64 0.00 -14.01
CA PRO A 86 -10.05 -0.01 -13.56
C PRO A 86 -10.43 -1.24 -12.74
N GLU A 87 -9.88 -2.41 -13.09
CA GLU A 87 -10.14 -3.68 -12.40
C GLU A 87 -9.21 -3.93 -11.21
N ARG A 88 -8.13 -3.13 -11.08
CA ARG A 88 -7.06 -3.39 -10.10
C ARG A 88 -7.06 -2.40 -8.94
N ILE A 89 -7.61 -1.21 -9.14
CA ILE A 89 -7.63 -0.14 -8.14
C ILE A 89 -9.08 0.22 -7.80
N ARG A 90 -9.37 0.26 -6.50
CA ARG A 90 -10.57 0.90 -5.94
C ARG A 90 -10.16 2.07 -5.05
N LEU A 91 -10.99 3.09 -5.00
CA LEU A 91 -10.79 4.31 -4.23
C LEU A 91 -11.94 4.50 -3.25
N VAL A 92 -11.60 4.64 -1.97
CA VAL A 92 -12.50 5.01 -0.89
C VAL A 92 -12.25 6.47 -0.54
N LEU A 93 -13.27 7.30 -0.64
CA LEU A 93 -13.18 8.72 -0.30
C LEU A 93 -13.58 8.94 1.16
N ARG A 94 -12.75 9.69 1.87
CA ARG A 94 -12.96 10.09 3.27
C ARG A 94 -12.86 11.60 3.39
N TYR A 95 -13.93 12.25 3.81
CA TYR A 95 -13.89 13.68 4.07
C TYR A 95 -13.02 13.96 5.30
N ALA A 96 -12.06 14.87 5.12
CA ALA A 96 -11.19 15.39 6.16
C ALA A 96 -11.23 16.93 6.12
N PRO A 97 -12.35 17.55 6.55
CA PRO A 97 -12.56 18.99 6.44
C PRO A 97 -11.67 19.73 7.45
N PHE A 98 -10.47 20.14 7.01
CA PHE A 98 -9.51 20.84 7.85
C PHE A 98 -9.49 22.34 7.57
N HIS A 99 -9.99 22.78 6.42
CA HIS A 99 -10.11 24.18 6.07
C HIS A 99 -11.48 24.76 6.48
N PRO A 100 -11.56 26.08 6.67
CA PRO A 100 -12.84 26.77 6.74
C PRO A 100 -13.62 26.60 5.42
N ASN A 101 -14.91 26.24 5.52
CA ASN A 101 -15.83 26.04 4.38
C ASN A 101 -15.54 24.79 3.52
N SER A 102 -14.95 23.76 4.11
CA SER A 102 -14.84 22.40 3.53
C SER A 102 -16.17 21.67 3.40
#